data_AF-A0A7S3Z562-F1
#
_entry.id   AF-A0A7S3Z562-F1
#
_cell.length_a   1.000
_cell.length_b   1.000
_cell.length_c   1.000
_cell.angle_alpha   90.00
_cell.angle_beta   90.00
_cell.angle_gamma   90.00
#
_symmetry.space_group_name_H-M   'P 1'
#
loop_
_entity.id
_entity.type
_entity.pdbx_description
1 polymer ?
#
loop_
_entity_poly.entity_id
_entity_poly.type
_entity_poly.pdbx_seq_one_letter_code
_entity_poly.pdbx_strand_id
1 'polypeptide(L)'
;MVDYHTFLLNRLCNQETKIWMEYLIGSLLSTKSIGDLQKLNPYFEEKNIKSVQDVLCGVILKANRAGQLNRAINATRSVIKQLGKIKKMKGPITAPSVRTDLLLTCESILGNMQCKRYFMDEMDPESKLVKYDPRYLVFEFVWNIVLRRKQVLHVREYLSVMTKGGSIVKQLIMGSGKTMVIGPLLCLMLSDGETLVTMSVPPALLELTRSNLRNTFSSIMSKRIYTLTFDRASLIQPRLLRKLTIATEQAGIIISNPTSIKSLMLKFIELLHIISDPATKKVDRIDYHRDRDLVVSCLSKFQNSILVMDEVDMILHPLKSELNFPIGEKVKLDFSPERWELPIHLIDAIFYSTLGRMSVKFQDSKTAADILVALKKVLEEGYKQ
;
A
#
# COMPACT_ATOMS: atom_id res chain seq x y z
N MET A 1 -12.69 -43.86 -1.38
CA MET A 1 -11.27 -43.44 -1.37
C MET A 1 -10.58 -44.19 -2.50
N VAL A 2 -9.79 -43.51 -3.32
CA VAL A 2 -8.91 -44.16 -4.30
C VAL A 2 -7.93 -45.07 -3.52
N ASP A 3 -7.39 -46.11 -4.12
CA ASP A 3 -6.33 -46.92 -3.50
C ASP A 3 -4.99 -46.17 -3.59
N TYR A 4 -4.09 -46.35 -2.61
CA TYR A 4 -2.79 -45.65 -2.56
C TYR A 4 -1.96 -45.91 -3.83
N HIS A 5 -1.96 -47.15 -4.31
CA HIS A 5 -1.25 -47.52 -5.54
C HIS A 5 -1.86 -46.87 -6.77
N THR A 6 -3.19 -46.79 -6.84
CA THR A 6 -3.90 -46.07 -7.90
C THR A 6 -3.59 -44.58 -7.88
N PHE A 7 -3.53 -43.95 -6.70
CA PHE A 7 -3.12 -42.55 -6.57
C PHE A 7 -1.69 -42.31 -7.07
N LEU A 8 -0.73 -43.18 -6.70
CA LEU A 8 0.65 -43.09 -7.18
C LEU A 8 0.75 -43.24 -8.70
N LEU A 9 0.04 -44.21 -9.29
CA LEU A 9 0.00 -44.41 -10.73
C LEU A 9 -0.61 -43.20 -11.44
N ASN A 10 -1.72 -42.65 -10.93
CA ASN A 10 -2.34 -41.45 -11.48
C ASN A 10 -1.39 -40.24 -11.42
N ARG A 11 -0.59 -40.12 -10.35
CA ARG A 11 0.43 -39.05 -10.21
C ARG A 11 1.61 -39.23 -11.18
N LEU A 12 2.00 -40.46 -11.49
CA LEU A 12 2.99 -40.75 -12.53
C LEU A 12 2.45 -40.41 -13.94
N CYS A 13 1.17 -40.67 -14.17
CA CYS A 13 0.46 -40.32 -15.40
C CYS A 13 0.06 -38.83 -15.49
N ASN A 14 0.50 -37.98 -14.55
CA ASN A 14 0.12 -36.55 -14.43
C ASN A 14 -1.40 -36.29 -14.34
N GLN A 15 -2.19 -37.28 -13.93
CA GLN A 15 -3.60 -37.12 -13.62
C GLN A 15 -3.81 -36.54 -12.22
N GLU A 16 -2.84 -36.73 -11.32
CA GLU A 16 -2.81 -36.13 -9.99
C GLU A 16 -1.68 -35.10 -9.88
N THR A 17 -1.94 -34.01 -9.14
CA THR A 17 -0.98 -32.90 -9.01
C THR A 17 0.20 -33.26 -8.10
N LYS A 18 1.40 -32.82 -8.48
CA LYS A 18 2.59 -32.93 -7.63
C LYS A 18 2.64 -31.72 -6.71
N ILE A 19 3.07 -31.92 -5.48
CA ILE A 19 3.38 -30.81 -4.57
C ILE A 19 4.66 -30.14 -5.06
N TRP A 20 4.58 -28.86 -5.45
CA TRP A 20 5.71 -28.06 -5.90
C TRP A 20 6.27 -27.18 -4.76
N MET A 21 7.46 -26.62 -4.97
CA MET A 21 8.23 -25.93 -3.93
C MET A 21 7.52 -24.68 -3.40
N GLU A 22 6.96 -23.87 -4.30
CA GLU A 22 6.24 -22.65 -3.97
C GLU A 22 5.00 -22.94 -3.12
N TYR A 23 4.30 -24.05 -3.38
CA TYR A 23 3.16 -24.47 -2.56
C TYR A 23 3.58 -24.91 -1.16
N LEU A 24 4.68 -25.65 -1.04
CA LEU A 24 5.24 -26.03 0.26
C LEU A 24 5.60 -24.79 1.08
N ILE A 25 6.29 -23.81 0.49
CA ILE A 25 6.65 -22.57 1.19
C ILE A 25 5.39 -21.75 1.53
N GLY A 26 4.44 -21.67 0.60
CA GLY A 26 3.14 -21.02 0.82
C GLY A 26 2.34 -21.67 1.95
N SER A 27 2.43 -23.00 2.11
CA SER A 27 1.74 -23.74 3.19
C SER A 27 2.21 -23.33 4.58
N LEU A 28 3.47 -22.86 4.73
CA LEU A 28 3.98 -22.36 6.01
C LEU A 28 3.25 -21.10 6.48
N LEU A 29 2.59 -20.39 5.56
CA LEU A 29 1.83 -19.18 5.84
C LEU A 29 0.38 -19.48 6.24
N SER A 30 -0.10 -20.68 5.91
CA SER A 30 -1.49 -21.08 6.15
C SER A 30 -1.68 -21.54 7.59
N THR A 31 -2.74 -21.07 8.24
CA THR A 31 -3.20 -21.59 9.53
C THR A 31 -3.73 -23.03 9.43
N LYS A 32 -4.10 -23.47 8.21
CA LYS A 32 -4.62 -24.81 7.90
C LYS A 32 -3.65 -25.62 7.03
N SER A 33 -2.33 -25.42 7.24
CA SER A 33 -1.27 -25.98 6.40
C SER A 33 -1.35 -27.49 6.19
N ILE A 34 -1.73 -28.25 7.23
CA ILE A 34 -1.85 -29.71 7.17
C ILE A 34 -2.96 -30.11 6.19
N GLY A 35 -4.15 -29.53 6.36
CA GLY A 35 -5.29 -29.80 5.47
C GLY A 35 -5.02 -29.34 4.03
N ASP A 36 -4.30 -28.24 3.85
CA ASP A 36 -3.93 -27.74 2.52
C ASP A 36 -2.98 -28.69 1.78
N LEU A 37 -2.04 -29.33 2.48
CA LEU A 37 -1.16 -30.34 1.89
C LEU A 37 -1.90 -31.67 1.64
N GLN A 38 -2.81 -32.05 2.54
CA GLN A 38 -3.64 -33.24 2.39
C GLN A 38 -4.64 -33.16 1.23
N LYS A 39 -5.09 -31.96 0.86
CA LYS A 39 -5.90 -31.75 -0.36
C LYS A 39 -5.17 -32.19 -1.64
N LEU A 40 -3.85 -32.02 -1.71
CA LEU A 40 -3.03 -32.45 -2.85
C LEU A 40 -2.53 -33.90 -2.71
N ASN A 41 -2.37 -34.38 -1.48
CA ASN A 41 -2.00 -35.76 -1.20
C ASN A 41 -2.70 -36.28 0.06
N PRO A 42 -3.84 -36.98 -0.09
CA PRO A 42 -4.62 -37.50 1.04
C PRO A 42 -3.85 -38.46 1.96
N TYR A 43 -2.82 -39.13 1.43
CA TYR A 43 -1.99 -40.09 2.18
C TYR A 43 -0.80 -39.44 2.89
N PHE A 44 -0.69 -38.11 2.85
CA PHE A 44 0.38 -37.42 3.54
C PHE A 44 0.08 -37.31 5.04
N GLU A 45 0.71 -38.20 5.81
CA GLU A 45 0.56 -38.24 7.27
C GLU A 45 1.00 -36.95 7.96
N GLU A 46 0.31 -36.56 9.02
CA GLU A 46 0.57 -35.31 9.74
C GLU A 46 1.99 -35.23 10.34
N LYS A 47 2.53 -36.36 10.80
CA LYS A 47 3.91 -36.43 11.33
C LYS A 47 4.92 -36.08 10.25
N ASN A 48 4.76 -36.67 9.07
CA ASN A 48 5.64 -36.43 7.92
C ASN A 48 5.49 -35.00 7.39
N ILE A 49 4.28 -34.43 7.41
CA ILE A 49 4.03 -33.03 7.08
C ILE A 49 4.85 -32.10 7.98
N LYS A 50 4.80 -32.31 9.31
CA LYS A 50 5.57 -31.50 10.27
C LYS A 50 7.07 -31.61 10.03
N SER A 51 7.59 -32.83 9.81
CA SER A 51 9.01 -33.02 9.49
C SER A 51 9.41 -32.30 8.19
N VAL A 52 8.55 -32.31 7.16
CA VAL A 52 8.80 -31.57 5.92
C VAL A 52 8.78 -30.06 6.16
N GLN A 53 7.87 -29.55 6.99
CA GLN A 53 7.83 -28.14 7.36
C GLN A 53 9.10 -27.71 8.12
N ASP A 54 9.61 -28.54 9.03
CA ASP A 54 10.85 -28.26 9.76
C ASP A 54 12.07 -28.23 8.83
N VAL A 55 12.19 -29.21 7.93
CA VAL A 55 13.24 -29.24 6.90
C VAL A 55 13.13 -28.02 5.99
N LEU A 56 11.92 -27.65 5.60
CA LEU A 56 11.65 -26.50 4.76
C LEU A 56 12.08 -25.19 5.42
N CYS A 57 11.73 -25.00 6.69
CA CYS A 57 12.21 -23.88 7.48
C CYS A 57 13.75 -23.85 7.52
N GLY A 58 14.40 -25.01 7.73
CA GLY A 58 15.87 -25.13 7.64
C GLY A 58 16.45 -24.70 6.29
N VAL A 59 15.81 -25.11 5.18
CA VAL A 59 16.20 -24.71 3.82
C VAL A 59 16.05 -23.20 3.61
N ILE A 60 14.92 -22.62 4.04
CA ILE A 60 14.69 -21.18 3.93
C ILE A 60 15.70 -20.38 4.77
N LEU A 61 16.00 -20.85 6.00
CA LEU A 61 17.01 -20.22 6.85
C LEU A 61 18.40 -20.22 6.20
N LYS A 62 18.76 -21.34 5.55
CA LYS A 62 20.02 -21.48 4.80
C LYS A 62 20.03 -20.58 3.56
N ALA A 63 18.93 -20.50 2.81
CA ALA A 63 18.80 -19.63 1.66
C ALA A 63 18.91 -18.14 2.06
N ASN A 64 18.25 -17.72 3.14
CA ASN A 64 18.36 -16.37 3.69
C ASN A 64 19.79 -16.06 4.13
N ARG A 65 20.49 -17.03 4.73
CA ARG A 65 21.90 -16.88 5.10
C ARG A 65 22.80 -16.72 3.87
N ALA A 66 22.58 -17.51 2.81
CA ALA A 66 23.30 -17.36 1.56
C ALA A 66 23.06 -15.98 0.91
N GLY A 67 21.80 -15.51 0.91
CA GLY A 67 21.44 -14.17 0.45
C GLY A 67 22.14 -13.06 1.25
N GLN A 68 22.17 -13.18 2.58
CA GLN A 68 22.89 -12.26 3.47
C GLN A 68 24.40 -12.23 3.19
N LEU A 69 25.02 -13.41 3.04
CA LEU A 69 26.44 -13.52 2.70
C LEU A 69 26.75 -12.88 1.34
N ASN A 70 25.90 -13.12 0.33
CA ASN A 70 26.06 -12.50 -0.98
C ASN A 70 25.95 -10.96 -0.91
N ARG A 71 25.02 -10.41 -0.11
CA ARG A 71 24.95 -8.96 0.13
C ARG A 71 26.21 -8.42 0.82
N ALA A 72 26.71 -9.13 1.83
CA ALA A 72 27.95 -8.75 2.52
C ALA A 72 29.16 -8.79 1.57
N ILE A 73 29.30 -9.85 0.76
CA ILE A 73 30.37 -9.97 -0.26
C ILE A 73 30.29 -8.81 -1.26
N ASN A 74 29.09 -8.48 -1.74
CA ASN A 74 28.90 -7.38 -2.69
C ASN A 74 29.23 -6.01 -2.06
N ALA A 75 28.86 -5.79 -0.80
CA ALA A 75 29.23 -4.58 -0.06
C ALA A 75 30.75 -4.48 0.13
N THR A 76 31.42 -5.58 0.51
CA THR A 76 32.90 -5.64 0.61
C THR A 76 33.58 -5.37 -0.73
N ARG A 77 33.06 -5.93 -1.84
CA ARG A 77 33.57 -5.63 -3.19
C ARG A 77 33.41 -4.16 -3.55
N SER A 78 32.32 -3.51 -3.11
CA SER A 78 32.11 -2.07 -3.31
C SER A 78 33.17 -1.25 -2.58
N VAL A 79 33.47 -1.59 -1.32
CA VAL A 79 34.53 -0.95 -0.54
C VAL A 79 35.90 -1.14 -1.17
N ILE A 80 36.24 -2.35 -1.62
CA ILE A 80 37.51 -2.61 -2.33
C ILE A 80 37.63 -1.74 -3.59
N LYS A 81 36.55 -1.59 -4.37
CA LYS A 81 36.52 -0.71 -5.54
C LYS A 81 36.71 0.76 -5.16
N GLN A 82 36.07 1.23 -4.08
CA GLN A 82 36.24 2.60 -3.58
C GLN A 82 37.68 2.86 -3.11
N LEU A 83 38.27 1.95 -2.33
CA LEU A 83 39.68 2.02 -1.91
C LEU A 83 40.63 2.02 -3.12
N GLY A 84 40.34 1.23 -4.15
CA GLY A 84 41.08 1.24 -5.40
C GLY A 84 41.02 2.58 -6.15
N LYS A 85 39.88 3.27 -6.12
CA LYS A 85 39.74 4.64 -6.68
C LYS A 85 40.54 5.65 -5.87
N ILE A 86 40.47 5.58 -4.54
CA ILE A 86 41.22 6.46 -3.62
C ILE A 86 42.72 6.30 -3.86
N LYS A 87 43.23 5.07 -4.01
CA LYS A 87 44.64 4.79 -4.31
C LYS A 87 45.12 5.44 -5.61
N LYS A 88 44.24 5.66 -6.60
CA LYS A 88 44.56 6.27 -7.89
C LYS A 88 44.45 7.80 -7.89
N MET A 89 43.79 8.40 -6.89
CA MET A 89 43.73 9.85 -6.76
C MET A 89 45.08 10.40 -6.30
N LYS A 90 45.66 11.32 -7.08
CA LYS A 90 46.90 12.04 -6.74
C LYS A 90 46.66 13.32 -5.92
N GLY A 91 45.46 13.49 -5.34
CA GLY A 91 45.07 14.65 -4.53
C GLY A 91 44.94 14.29 -3.04
N PRO A 92 44.85 15.28 -2.14
CA PRO A 92 44.72 15.02 -0.72
C PRO A 92 43.43 14.24 -0.41
N ILE A 93 43.57 13.15 0.36
CA ILE A 93 42.52 12.18 0.75
C ILE A 93 41.43 12.84 1.63
N THR A 94 41.55 14.13 1.93
CA THR A 94 40.73 14.88 2.89
C THR A 94 39.40 15.40 2.36
N ALA A 95 38.99 15.07 1.12
CA ALA A 95 37.64 15.38 0.66
C ALA A 95 36.60 14.74 1.60
N PRO A 96 35.83 15.53 2.38
CA PRO A 96 34.95 15.00 3.43
C PRO A 96 33.93 14.00 2.89
N SER A 97 33.47 14.22 1.65
CA SER A 97 32.52 13.38 0.93
C SER A 97 33.01 11.93 0.73
N VAL A 98 34.28 11.75 0.36
CA VAL A 98 34.85 10.41 0.13
C VAL A 98 34.95 9.62 1.43
N ARG A 99 35.30 10.31 2.53
CA ARG A 99 35.36 9.70 3.86
C ARG A 99 33.97 9.30 4.36
N THR A 100 32.97 10.16 4.21
CA THR A 100 31.59 9.85 4.61
C THR A 100 31.04 8.67 3.82
N ASP A 101 31.28 8.63 2.51
CA ASP A 101 30.81 7.53 1.66
C ASP A 101 31.46 6.19 2.02
N LEU A 102 32.75 6.20 2.33
CA LEU A 102 33.47 5.00 2.78
C LEU A 102 32.95 4.54 4.16
N LEU A 103 32.71 5.46 5.08
CA LEU A 103 32.15 5.12 6.41
C LEU A 103 30.75 4.51 6.27
N LEU A 104 29.87 5.09 5.46
CA LEU A 104 28.52 4.56 5.23
C LEU A 104 28.53 3.15 4.62
N THR A 105 29.46 2.87 3.69
CA THR A 105 29.58 1.53 3.10
C THR A 105 30.15 0.51 4.10
N CYS A 106 31.12 0.90 4.93
CA CYS A 106 31.64 0.08 6.02
C CYS A 106 30.57 -0.22 7.08
N GLU A 107 29.76 0.76 7.47
CA GLU A 107 28.62 0.57 8.37
C GLU A 107 27.59 -0.40 7.78
N SER A 108 27.35 -0.35 6.46
CA SER A 108 26.48 -1.32 5.78
C SER A 108 27.03 -2.75 5.85
N ILE A 109 28.34 -2.94 5.70
CA ILE A 109 28.99 -4.27 5.85
C ILE A 109 28.85 -4.76 7.28
N LEU A 110 29.22 -3.93 8.27
CA LEU A 110 29.11 -4.26 9.69
C LEU A 110 27.67 -4.61 10.06
N GLY A 111 26.71 -3.82 9.56
CA GLY A 111 25.29 -4.10 9.66
C GLY A 111 24.97 -5.50 9.17
N ASN A 112 25.33 -5.85 7.93
CA ASN A 112 25.08 -7.17 7.37
C ASN A 112 25.76 -8.31 8.14
N MET A 113 26.96 -8.10 8.70
CA MET A 113 27.69 -9.14 9.45
C MET A 113 27.14 -9.34 10.87
N GLN A 114 26.75 -8.26 11.55
CA GLN A 114 26.27 -8.28 12.94
C GLN A 114 24.75 -8.50 13.06
N CYS A 115 24.02 -8.56 11.94
CA CYS A 115 22.59 -8.84 11.90
C CYS A 115 22.23 -10.09 12.72
N LYS A 116 21.28 -9.93 13.64
CA LYS A 116 20.61 -11.03 14.36
C LYS A 116 19.15 -11.11 13.91
N ARG A 117 18.54 -12.30 13.99
CA ARG A 117 17.11 -12.48 13.74
C ARG A 117 16.35 -12.21 15.03
N TYR A 118 15.62 -11.10 15.07
CA TYR A 118 14.92 -10.64 16.27
C TYR A 118 13.51 -11.22 16.46
N PHE A 119 13.02 -12.00 15.49
CA PHE A 119 11.70 -12.64 15.56
C PHE A 119 11.77 -14.10 16.06
N MET A 120 12.96 -14.57 16.41
CA MET A 120 13.25 -15.89 16.95
C MET A 120 13.47 -15.75 18.46
N ASP A 121 12.49 -16.16 19.25
CA ASP A 121 12.55 -16.13 20.70
C ASP A 121 13.05 -17.48 21.23
N GLU A 122 14.07 -17.45 22.08
CA GLU A 122 14.57 -18.66 22.76
C GLU A 122 13.58 -19.03 23.88
N MET A 123 13.03 -20.26 23.85
CA MET A 123 12.08 -20.70 24.88
C MET A 123 12.78 -21.19 26.13
N ASP A 124 13.92 -21.87 25.99
CA ASP A 124 14.70 -22.41 27.10
C ASP A 124 16.21 -22.43 26.75
N PRO A 125 17.10 -21.97 27.65
CA PRO A 125 18.55 -21.98 27.43
C PRO A 125 19.14 -23.38 27.24
N GLU A 126 18.54 -24.40 27.86
CA GLU A 126 19.07 -25.78 27.86
C GLU A 126 18.62 -26.60 26.64
N SER A 127 17.38 -26.40 26.17
CA SER A 127 16.79 -27.23 25.10
C SER A 127 17.07 -26.70 23.68
N LYS A 128 17.67 -25.51 23.54
CA LYS A 128 17.90 -24.81 22.26
C LYS A 128 16.64 -24.70 21.38
N LEU A 129 15.45 -24.77 21.99
CA LEU A 129 14.19 -24.64 21.29
C LEU A 129 13.91 -23.16 21.00
N VAL A 130 13.64 -22.87 19.73
CA VAL A 130 13.38 -21.51 19.24
C VAL A 130 11.94 -21.42 18.77
N LYS A 131 11.20 -20.46 19.32
CA LYS A 131 9.84 -20.12 18.89
C LYS A 131 9.87 -18.95 17.93
N TYR A 132 9.21 -19.10 16.80
CA TYR A 132 9.06 -18.04 15.82
C TYR A 132 7.80 -18.24 14.97
N ASP A 133 7.35 -17.17 14.33
CA ASP A 133 6.28 -17.22 13.34
C ASP A 133 6.90 -17.37 11.92
N PRO A 134 6.60 -18.45 11.18
CA PRO A 134 7.16 -18.71 9.86
C PRO A 134 6.90 -17.58 8.84
N ARG A 135 5.86 -16.75 9.04
CA ARG A 135 5.53 -15.65 8.13
C ARG A 135 6.65 -14.61 8.07
N TYR A 136 7.36 -14.34 9.17
CA TYR A 136 8.55 -13.47 9.15
C TYR A 136 9.67 -14.08 8.29
N LEU A 137 9.89 -15.39 8.43
CA LEU A 137 10.96 -16.10 7.76
C LEU A 137 10.75 -16.15 6.23
N VAL A 138 9.52 -16.47 5.80
CA VAL A 138 9.13 -16.46 4.39
C VAL A 138 9.20 -15.06 3.81
N PHE A 139 8.80 -14.03 4.58
CA PHE A 139 8.92 -12.64 4.12
C PHE A 139 10.38 -12.23 3.89
N GLU A 140 11.30 -12.58 4.80
CA GLU A 140 12.75 -12.37 4.60
C GLU A 140 13.27 -13.06 3.34
N PHE A 141 12.76 -14.26 3.06
CA PHE A 141 13.16 -15.06 1.91
C PHE A 141 12.72 -14.47 0.58
N VAL A 142 11.43 -14.11 0.47
CA VAL A 142 10.87 -13.53 -0.76
C VAL A 142 11.57 -12.23 -1.13
N TRP A 143 11.80 -11.36 -0.14
CA TRP A 143 12.42 -10.06 -0.37
C TRP A 143 13.95 -10.10 -0.35
N ASN A 144 14.55 -11.24 0.03
CA ASN A 144 15.97 -11.37 0.27
C ASN A 144 16.51 -10.22 1.16
N ILE A 145 15.86 -10.02 2.32
CA ILE A 145 16.24 -9.01 3.32
C ILE A 145 16.41 -9.65 4.70
N VAL A 146 16.95 -8.88 5.65
CA VAL A 146 16.91 -9.23 7.08
C VAL A 146 16.10 -8.15 7.79
N LEU A 147 15.08 -8.57 8.55
CA LEU A 147 14.19 -7.65 9.26
C LEU A 147 14.93 -6.99 10.43
N ARG A 148 14.79 -5.66 10.52
CA ARG A 148 15.42 -4.88 11.59
C ARG A 148 14.69 -5.10 12.91
N ARG A 149 15.40 -5.05 14.05
CA ARG A 149 14.81 -5.18 15.40
C ARG A 149 13.58 -4.31 15.60
N LYS A 150 13.68 -3.02 15.25
CA LYS A 150 12.56 -2.07 15.39
C LYS A 150 11.34 -2.47 14.55
N GLN A 151 11.53 -2.99 13.34
CA GLN A 151 10.42 -3.44 12.48
C GLN A 151 9.68 -4.62 13.13
N VAL A 152 10.41 -5.62 13.61
CA VAL A 152 9.82 -6.79 14.29
C VAL A 152 9.08 -6.39 15.56
N LEU A 153 9.70 -5.53 16.40
CA LEU A 153 9.06 -5.05 17.63
C LEU A 153 7.76 -4.30 17.33
N HIS A 154 7.76 -3.41 16.34
CA HIS A 154 6.55 -2.68 15.98
C HIS A 154 5.47 -3.62 15.46
N VAL A 155 5.79 -4.57 14.59
CA VAL A 155 4.81 -5.54 14.06
C VAL A 155 4.22 -6.39 15.17
N ARG A 156 5.03 -6.91 16.10
CA ARG A 156 4.56 -7.65 17.28
C ARG A 156 3.60 -6.81 18.14
N GLU A 157 3.96 -5.55 18.37
CA GLU A 157 3.13 -4.65 19.16
C GLU A 157 1.81 -4.33 18.47
N TYR A 158 1.84 -4.01 17.17
CA TYR A 158 0.63 -3.83 16.36
C TYR A 158 -0.29 -5.04 16.46
N LEU A 159 0.24 -6.25 16.26
CA LEU A 159 -0.54 -7.48 16.39
C LEU A 159 -1.16 -7.61 17.78
N SER A 160 -0.39 -7.36 18.84
CA SER A 160 -0.89 -7.48 20.22
C SER A 160 -2.02 -6.51 20.56
N VAL A 161 -2.01 -5.31 19.98
CA VAL A 161 -3.07 -4.31 20.15
C VAL A 161 -4.29 -4.68 19.32
N MET A 162 -4.09 -5.14 18.08
CA MET A 162 -5.19 -5.56 17.20
C MET A 162 -5.93 -6.78 17.75
N THR A 163 -5.23 -7.75 18.33
CA THR A 163 -5.87 -8.91 18.99
C THR A 163 -6.72 -8.51 20.19
N LYS A 164 -6.47 -7.34 20.79
CA LYS A 164 -7.26 -6.77 21.89
C LYS A 164 -8.38 -5.84 21.40
N GLY A 165 -8.53 -5.64 20.08
CA GLY A 165 -9.49 -4.70 19.50
C GLY A 165 -9.12 -3.22 19.68
N GLY A 166 -7.86 -2.91 20.00
CA GLY A 166 -7.38 -1.55 20.18
C GLY A 166 -6.94 -0.89 18.87
N SER A 167 -6.71 0.43 18.93
CA SER A 167 -6.09 1.22 17.85
C SER A 167 -4.76 1.78 18.31
N ILE A 168 -3.76 1.82 17.44
CA ILE A 168 -2.44 2.37 17.76
C ILE A 168 -1.86 3.12 16.55
N VAL A 169 -1.30 4.30 16.82
CA VAL A 169 -0.55 5.10 15.86
C VAL A 169 0.88 5.20 16.34
N LYS A 170 1.85 5.03 15.42
CA LYS A 170 3.27 5.21 15.73
C LYS A 170 3.95 6.07 14.70
N GLN A 171 4.76 6.99 15.19
CA GLN A 171 5.69 7.73 14.35
C GLN A 171 6.92 6.87 14.08
N LEU A 172 7.17 6.62 12.80
CA LEU A 172 8.34 5.90 12.32
C LEU A 172 9.21 6.86 11.52
N ILE A 173 10.53 6.69 11.59
CA ILE A 173 11.48 7.52 10.84
C ILE A 173 11.26 7.29 9.33
N MET A 174 11.39 8.34 8.52
CA MET A 174 11.34 8.22 7.05
C MET A 174 12.40 7.23 6.56
N GLY A 175 12.05 6.37 5.60
CA GLY A 175 12.94 5.30 5.12
C GLY A 175 13.10 4.11 6.07
N SER A 176 12.32 4.01 7.16
CA SER A 176 12.31 2.82 8.04
C SER A 176 11.66 1.58 7.41
N GLY A 177 11.14 1.69 6.19
CA GLY A 177 10.39 0.65 5.51
C GLY A 177 8.93 0.54 5.98
N LYS A 178 8.26 1.66 6.29
CA LYS A 178 6.83 1.66 6.68
C LYS A 178 5.97 1.02 5.59
N THR A 179 5.98 1.62 4.40
CA THR A 179 5.19 1.20 3.24
C THR A 179 5.71 -0.07 2.58
N MET A 180 7.02 -0.30 2.61
CA MET A 180 7.65 -1.42 1.89
C MET A 180 7.81 -2.71 2.71
N VAL A 181 7.87 -2.61 4.04
CA VAL A 181 8.15 -3.77 4.91
C VAL A 181 7.04 -3.94 5.94
N ILE A 182 6.80 -2.94 6.79
CA ILE A 182 5.86 -3.06 7.92
C ILE A 182 4.42 -3.22 7.41
N GLY A 183 3.96 -2.38 6.49
CA GLY A 183 2.61 -2.44 5.92
C GLY A 183 2.30 -3.79 5.27
N PRO A 184 3.10 -4.26 4.30
CA PRO A 184 2.92 -5.58 3.69
C PRO A 184 2.98 -6.73 4.71
N LEU A 185 3.92 -6.68 5.66
CA LEU A 185 4.06 -7.71 6.69
C LEU A 185 2.86 -7.75 7.65
N LEU A 186 2.32 -6.59 8.05
CA LEU A 186 1.08 -6.50 8.81
C LEU A 186 -0.10 -7.05 8.01
N CYS A 187 -0.23 -6.67 6.74
CA CYS A 187 -1.30 -7.17 5.89
C CYS A 187 -1.23 -8.70 5.76
N LEU A 188 -0.03 -9.27 5.60
CA LEU A 188 0.19 -10.72 5.57
C LEU A 188 -0.24 -11.40 6.89
N MET A 189 0.05 -10.77 8.02
CA MET A 189 -0.22 -11.36 9.34
C MET A 189 -1.68 -11.27 9.77
N LEU A 190 -2.37 -10.21 9.36
CA LEU A 190 -3.76 -9.92 9.74
C LEU A 190 -4.78 -10.57 8.79
N SER A 191 -4.38 -10.93 7.57
CA SER A 191 -5.31 -11.53 6.61
C SER A 191 -5.42 -13.05 6.81
N ASP A 192 -6.35 -13.42 7.69
CA ASP A 192 -6.68 -14.79 8.11
C ASP A 192 -7.76 -15.47 7.24
N GLY A 193 -8.50 -14.69 6.45
CA GLY A 193 -9.63 -15.17 5.65
C GLY A 193 -11.00 -14.93 6.29
N GLU A 194 -11.03 -14.43 7.52
CA GLU A 194 -12.24 -14.12 8.28
C GLU A 194 -12.45 -12.62 8.39
N THR A 195 -11.37 -11.88 8.62
CA THR A 195 -11.37 -10.42 8.75
C THR A 195 -10.95 -9.75 7.44
N LEU A 196 -11.66 -8.69 7.07
CA LEU A 196 -11.27 -7.88 5.92
C LEU A 196 -10.08 -7.01 6.31
N VAL A 197 -9.00 -7.02 5.52
CA VAL A 197 -7.85 -6.14 5.73
C VAL A 197 -7.84 -5.06 4.65
N THR A 198 -7.90 -3.80 5.08
CA THR A 198 -7.86 -2.63 4.20
C THR A 198 -6.62 -1.80 4.50
N MET A 199 -5.83 -1.48 3.49
CA MET A 199 -4.73 -0.53 3.56
C MET A 199 -5.15 0.80 2.93
N SER A 200 -5.23 1.85 3.74
CA SER A 200 -5.51 3.21 3.29
C SER A 200 -4.21 3.96 3.11
N VAL A 201 -3.99 4.48 1.90
CA VAL A 201 -2.80 5.25 1.55
C VAL A 201 -3.19 6.54 0.85
N PRO A 202 -2.33 7.57 0.90
CA PRO A 202 -2.53 8.78 0.10
C PRO A 202 -2.74 8.51 -1.38
N PRO A 203 -3.55 9.33 -2.10
CA PRO A 203 -3.77 9.16 -3.53
C PRO A 203 -2.47 9.08 -4.36
N ALA A 204 -1.48 9.92 -4.02
CA ALA A 204 -0.17 9.95 -4.69
C ALA A 204 0.66 8.67 -4.49
N LEU A 205 0.45 7.95 -3.38
CA LEU A 205 1.17 6.72 -3.05
C LEU A 205 0.40 5.45 -3.46
N LEU A 206 -0.84 5.58 -3.92
CA LEU A 206 -1.73 4.45 -4.19
C LEU A 206 -1.13 3.46 -5.18
N GLU A 207 -0.63 3.97 -6.32
CA GLU A 207 -0.10 3.12 -7.38
C GLU A 207 1.21 2.44 -6.96
N LEU A 208 2.10 3.18 -6.28
CA LEU A 208 3.36 2.66 -5.74
C LEU A 208 3.12 1.55 -4.70
N THR A 209 2.21 1.79 -3.75
CA THR A 209 1.90 0.80 -2.72
C THR A 209 1.22 -0.42 -3.33
N ARG A 210 0.35 -0.22 -4.34
CA ARG A 210 -0.28 -1.31 -5.08
C ARG A 210 0.72 -2.17 -5.83
N SER A 211 1.70 -1.58 -6.52
CA SER A 211 2.76 -2.35 -7.19
C SER A 211 3.63 -3.08 -6.18
N ASN A 212 3.97 -2.45 -5.06
CA ASN A 212 4.78 -3.07 -4.01
C ASN A 212 4.10 -4.27 -3.38
N LEU A 213 2.81 -4.15 -3.03
CA LEU A 213 2.03 -5.27 -2.50
C LEU A 213 1.91 -6.37 -3.56
N ARG A 214 1.67 -6.03 -4.85
CA ARG A 214 1.56 -7.03 -5.92
C ARG A 214 2.85 -7.80 -6.09
N ASN A 215 4.00 -7.11 -6.09
CA ASN A 215 5.30 -7.75 -6.17
C ASN A 215 5.59 -8.62 -4.94
N THR A 216 5.14 -8.18 -3.75
CA THR A 216 5.28 -8.95 -2.50
C THR A 216 4.47 -10.25 -2.54
N PHE A 217 3.25 -10.18 -3.06
CA PHE A 217 2.25 -11.23 -2.96
C PHE A 217 2.02 -12.02 -4.27
N SER A 218 2.82 -11.80 -5.32
CA SER A 218 2.65 -12.49 -6.60
C SER A 218 3.36 -13.85 -6.69
N SER A 219 4.44 -14.04 -5.95
CA SER A 219 5.31 -15.21 -6.10
C SER A 219 4.91 -16.37 -5.18
N ILE A 220 5.29 -16.27 -3.90
CA ILE A 220 5.18 -17.36 -2.92
C ILE A 220 4.00 -17.12 -1.96
N MET A 221 3.76 -15.85 -1.62
CA MET A 221 2.71 -15.44 -0.69
C MET A 221 1.47 -14.99 -1.48
N SER A 222 0.74 -15.91 -2.10
CA SER A 222 -0.35 -15.56 -3.03
C SER A 222 -1.55 -14.92 -2.32
N LYS A 223 -1.55 -13.59 -2.18
CA LYS A 223 -2.70 -12.79 -1.70
C LYS A 223 -3.17 -11.86 -2.81
N ARG A 224 -4.48 -11.86 -3.06
CA ARG A 224 -5.08 -10.99 -4.08
C ARG A 224 -5.18 -9.56 -3.57
N ILE A 225 -4.85 -8.61 -4.43
CA ILE A 225 -4.88 -7.19 -4.12
C ILE A 225 -5.97 -6.52 -4.94
N TYR A 226 -6.96 -5.99 -4.23
CA TYR A 226 -8.08 -5.27 -4.80
C TYR A 226 -7.90 -3.78 -4.57
N THR A 227 -8.19 -2.97 -5.58
CA THR A 227 -8.20 -1.52 -5.41
C THR A 227 -9.64 -1.07 -5.30
N LEU A 228 -9.96 -0.36 -4.21
CA LEU A 228 -11.23 0.30 -4.01
C LEU A 228 -11.12 1.74 -4.51
N THR A 229 -11.88 2.03 -5.56
CA THR A 229 -12.10 3.39 -6.06
C THR A 229 -13.59 3.66 -6.04
N PHE A 230 -13.97 4.68 -5.28
CA PHE A 230 -15.34 5.14 -5.14
C PHE A 230 -15.33 6.66 -5.03
N ASP A 231 -16.23 7.30 -5.75
CA ASP A 231 -16.43 8.75 -5.76
C ASP A 231 -17.93 9.06 -5.70
N ARG A 232 -18.31 10.35 -5.73
CA ARG A 232 -19.71 10.75 -5.67
C ARG A 232 -20.54 10.25 -6.85
N ALA A 233 -19.94 10.21 -8.04
CA ALA A 233 -20.59 9.83 -9.30
C ALA A 233 -20.70 8.30 -9.46
N SER A 234 -19.94 7.53 -8.68
CA SER A 234 -19.95 6.08 -8.68
C SER A 234 -21.33 5.54 -8.29
N LEU A 235 -21.86 4.68 -9.14
CA LEU A 235 -23.09 3.94 -8.86
C LEU A 235 -22.79 2.78 -7.90
N ILE A 236 -23.71 2.54 -6.96
CA ILE A 236 -23.59 1.43 -6.01
C ILE A 236 -24.04 0.16 -6.71
N GLN A 237 -23.08 -0.73 -6.97
CA GLN A 237 -23.37 -2.00 -7.62
C GLN A 237 -23.22 -3.15 -6.64
N PRO A 238 -24.05 -4.21 -6.70
CA PRO A 238 -23.88 -5.43 -5.91
C PRO A 238 -22.50 -6.08 -6.08
N ARG A 239 -21.83 -5.81 -7.22
CA ARG A 239 -20.46 -6.24 -7.49
C ARG A 239 -19.46 -5.70 -6.46
N LEU A 240 -19.68 -4.49 -5.92
CA LEU A 240 -18.81 -3.92 -4.89
C LEU A 240 -18.83 -4.79 -3.64
N LEU A 241 -20.02 -5.08 -3.10
CA LEU A 241 -20.17 -5.95 -1.94
C LEU A 241 -19.57 -7.34 -2.19
N ARG A 242 -19.84 -7.93 -3.36
CA ARG A 242 -19.27 -9.22 -3.75
C ARG A 242 -17.74 -9.19 -3.79
N LYS A 243 -17.13 -8.10 -4.29
CA LYS A 243 -15.67 -7.92 -4.25
C LYS A 243 -15.13 -7.86 -2.83
N LEU A 244 -15.81 -7.16 -1.91
CA LEU A 244 -15.41 -7.10 -0.50
C LEU A 244 -15.47 -8.48 0.15
N THR A 245 -16.56 -9.22 -0.05
CA THR A 245 -16.73 -10.57 0.49
C THR A 245 -15.68 -11.54 -0.06
N ILE A 246 -15.47 -11.56 -1.38
CA ILE A 246 -14.43 -12.41 -2.00
C ILE A 246 -13.03 -12.01 -1.48
N ALA A 247 -12.77 -10.72 -1.29
CA ALA A 247 -11.50 -10.27 -0.73
C ALA A 247 -11.30 -10.79 0.69
N THR A 248 -12.33 -10.81 1.54
CA THR A 248 -12.27 -11.42 2.86
C THR A 248 -12.01 -12.92 2.78
N GLU A 249 -12.85 -13.68 2.06
CA GLU A 249 -12.80 -15.15 1.99
C GLU A 249 -11.47 -15.67 1.42
N GLN A 250 -10.87 -14.93 0.48
CA GLN A 250 -9.60 -15.30 -0.14
C GLN A 250 -8.38 -14.73 0.61
N ALA A 251 -8.58 -14.20 1.82
CA ALA A 251 -7.55 -13.54 2.62
C ALA A 251 -6.77 -12.48 1.80
N GLY A 252 -7.49 -11.78 0.93
CA GLY A 252 -7.01 -10.70 0.07
C GLY A 252 -6.94 -9.37 0.81
N ILE A 253 -6.27 -8.41 0.17
CA ILE A 253 -6.02 -7.10 0.74
C ILE A 253 -6.70 -6.06 -0.14
N ILE A 254 -7.46 -5.17 0.49
CA ILE A 254 -8.03 -4.00 -0.19
C ILE A 254 -7.08 -2.83 -0.01
N ILE A 255 -6.74 -2.16 -1.10
CA ILE A 255 -6.03 -0.88 -1.07
C ILE A 255 -7.03 0.19 -1.49
N SER A 256 -7.13 1.24 -0.68
CA SER A 256 -8.00 2.39 -0.96
C SER A 256 -7.25 3.69 -0.70
N ASN A 257 -7.71 4.76 -1.32
CA ASN A 257 -7.44 6.10 -0.80
C ASN A 257 -8.47 6.45 0.29
N PRO A 258 -8.17 7.42 1.18
CA PRO A 258 -9.11 7.85 2.21
C PRO A 258 -10.36 8.50 1.61
N THR A 259 -10.24 9.16 0.47
CA THR A 259 -11.36 9.81 -0.24
C THR A 259 -12.43 8.83 -0.67
N SER A 260 -12.08 7.60 -1.08
CA SER A 260 -13.05 6.60 -1.51
C SER A 260 -13.80 5.96 -0.35
N ILE A 261 -13.13 5.74 0.78
CA ILE A 261 -13.78 5.27 2.01
C ILE A 261 -14.77 6.35 2.50
N LYS A 262 -14.33 7.62 2.55
CA LYS A 262 -15.19 8.75 2.93
C LYS A 262 -16.35 8.94 1.95
N SER A 263 -16.11 8.82 0.64
CA SER A 263 -17.15 8.92 -0.39
C SER A 263 -18.24 7.86 -0.21
N LEU A 264 -17.88 6.63 0.16
CA LEU A 264 -18.86 5.58 0.44
C LEU A 264 -19.75 5.93 1.66
N MET A 265 -19.14 6.48 2.71
CA MET A 265 -19.87 6.97 3.89
C MET A 265 -20.77 8.17 3.56
N LEU A 266 -20.28 9.14 2.78
CA LEU A 266 -21.07 10.30 2.37
C LEU A 266 -22.20 9.90 1.41
N LYS A 267 -21.99 8.89 0.57
CA LYS A 267 -23.04 8.37 -0.31
C LYS A 267 -24.18 7.74 0.48
N PHE A 268 -23.88 7.06 1.59
CA PHE A 268 -24.90 6.58 2.52
C PHE A 268 -25.76 7.74 3.07
N ILE A 269 -25.12 8.82 3.51
CA ILE A 269 -25.82 10.01 4.03
C ILE A 269 -26.65 10.69 2.93
N GLU A 270 -26.10 10.83 1.72
CA GLU A 270 -26.79 11.38 0.54
C GLU A 270 -28.06 10.55 0.23
N LEU A 271 -27.97 9.22 0.25
CA LEU A 271 -29.12 8.33 0.04
C LEU A 271 -30.18 8.47 1.13
N LEU A 272 -29.79 8.57 2.40
CA LEU A 272 -30.74 8.80 3.50
C LEU A 272 -31.50 10.11 3.33
N HIS A 273 -30.81 11.17 2.88
CA HIS A 273 -31.43 12.46 2.60
C HIS A 273 -32.43 12.38 1.44
N ILE A 274 -32.06 11.75 0.32
CA ILE A 274 -32.93 11.58 -0.85
C ILE A 274 -34.19 10.77 -0.51
N ILE A 275 -34.05 9.72 0.31
CA ILE A 275 -35.18 8.88 0.77
C ILE A 275 -36.12 9.67 1.68
N SER A 276 -35.57 10.56 2.52
CA SER A 276 -36.34 11.41 3.42
C SER A 276 -37.07 12.54 2.71
N ASP A 277 -36.68 12.91 1.49
CA ASP A 277 -37.30 14.01 0.75
C ASP A 277 -38.71 13.60 0.23
N PRO A 278 -39.78 14.32 0.63
CA PRO A 278 -41.13 14.06 0.15
C PRO A 278 -41.30 14.25 -1.36
N ALA A 279 -40.45 15.04 -2.03
CA ALA A 279 -40.51 15.30 -3.47
C ALA A 279 -40.03 14.11 -4.34
N THR A 280 -39.33 13.14 -3.76
CA THR A 280 -38.79 11.98 -4.48
C THR A 280 -39.90 11.04 -4.97
N LYS A 281 -39.92 10.71 -6.26
CA LYS A 281 -40.92 9.81 -6.87
C LYS A 281 -40.90 8.42 -6.22
N LYS A 282 -42.07 7.80 -6.08
CA LYS A 282 -42.23 6.46 -5.45
C LYS A 282 -41.42 5.35 -6.13
N VAL A 283 -41.27 5.39 -7.46
CA VAL A 283 -40.51 4.37 -8.22
C VAL A 283 -39.02 4.45 -7.86
N ASP A 284 -38.46 5.66 -7.87
CA ASP A 284 -37.05 5.89 -7.54
C ASP A 284 -36.74 5.53 -6.08
N ARG A 285 -37.72 5.67 -5.16
CA ARG A 285 -37.54 5.28 -3.74
C ARG A 285 -37.17 3.82 -3.55
N ILE A 286 -37.74 2.89 -4.34
CA ILE A 286 -37.43 1.45 -4.21
C ILE A 286 -35.97 1.19 -4.55
N ASP A 287 -35.47 1.80 -5.62
CA ASP A 287 -34.07 1.68 -6.04
C ASP A 287 -33.13 2.31 -5.02
N TYR A 288 -33.46 3.48 -4.48
CA TYR A 288 -32.68 4.11 -3.41
C TYR A 288 -32.65 3.29 -2.12
N HIS A 289 -33.75 2.61 -1.75
CA HIS A 289 -33.76 1.70 -0.60
C HIS A 289 -32.83 0.50 -0.81
N ARG A 290 -32.83 -0.08 -2.01
CA ARG A 290 -31.90 -1.17 -2.38
C ARG A 290 -30.45 -0.69 -2.33
N ASP A 291 -30.15 0.47 -2.91
CA ASP A 291 -28.81 1.05 -2.91
C ASP A 291 -28.33 1.35 -1.50
N ARG A 292 -29.21 1.89 -0.64
CA ARG A 292 -28.94 2.08 0.79
C ARG A 292 -28.54 0.77 1.45
N ASP A 293 -29.32 -0.31 1.25
CA ASP A 293 -29.01 -1.61 1.86
C ASP A 293 -27.67 -2.19 1.41
N LEU A 294 -27.31 -1.99 0.14
CA LEU A 294 -26.00 -2.36 -0.39
C LEU A 294 -24.88 -1.55 0.27
N VAL A 295 -25.05 -0.24 0.45
CA VAL A 295 -24.04 0.60 1.12
C VAL A 295 -23.91 0.24 2.60
N VAL A 296 -25.03 0.03 3.29
CA VAL A 296 -25.04 -0.43 4.70
C VAL A 296 -24.26 -1.74 4.82
N SER A 297 -24.50 -2.69 3.92
CA SER A 297 -23.77 -3.96 3.88
C SER A 297 -22.27 -3.79 3.61
N CYS A 298 -21.88 -2.82 2.78
CA CYS A 298 -20.47 -2.51 2.55
C CYS A 298 -19.84 -1.85 3.78
N LEU A 299 -20.52 -0.87 4.38
CA LEU A 299 -20.03 -0.15 5.57
C LEU A 299 -19.91 -1.08 6.78
N SER A 300 -20.84 -2.02 6.98
CA SER A 300 -20.76 -3.01 8.05
C SER A 300 -19.55 -3.94 7.89
N LYS A 301 -19.18 -4.27 6.65
CA LYS A 301 -17.92 -4.99 6.37
C LYS A 301 -16.69 -4.16 6.73
N PHE A 302 -16.69 -2.85 6.47
CA PHE A 302 -15.59 -1.97 6.89
C PHE A 302 -15.52 -1.77 8.40
N GLN A 303 -16.65 -1.70 9.09
CA GLN A 303 -16.68 -1.58 10.56
C GLN A 303 -16.05 -2.79 11.26
N ASN A 304 -16.23 -3.98 10.71
CA ASN A 304 -15.62 -5.22 11.19
C ASN A 304 -14.27 -5.53 10.52
N SER A 305 -13.67 -4.56 9.83
CA SER A 305 -12.40 -4.72 9.12
C SER A 305 -11.24 -4.15 9.93
N ILE A 306 -10.03 -4.58 9.60
CA ILE A 306 -8.80 -3.99 10.12
C ILE A 306 -8.27 -3.00 9.09
N LEU A 307 -8.08 -1.76 9.54
CA LEU A 307 -7.59 -0.66 8.72
C LEU A 307 -6.13 -0.35 9.03
N VAL A 308 -5.24 -0.60 8.06
CA VAL A 308 -3.84 -0.18 8.09
C VAL A 308 -3.73 1.17 7.38
N MET A 309 -3.38 2.23 8.11
CA MET A 309 -3.21 3.56 7.52
C MET A 309 -1.72 3.88 7.34
N ASP A 310 -1.33 4.27 6.13
CA ASP A 310 0.00 4.82 5.84
C ASP A 310 -0.06 6.35 5.75
N GLU A 311 0.97 7.05 6.21
CA GLU A 311 0.99 8.52 6.32
C GLU A 311 -0.27 9.09 7.00
N VAL A 312 -0.53 8.62 8.23
CA VAL A 312 -1.69 8.98 9.06
C VAL A 312 -1.82 10.49 9.27
N ASP A 313 -0.69 11.17 9.42
CA ASP A 313 -0.60 12.63 9.54
C ASP A 313 -1.20 13.36 8.33
N MET A 314 -1.03 12.81 7.12
CA MET A 314 -1.66 13.36 5.93
C MET A 314 -3.11 12.89 5.76
N ILE A 315 -3.38 11.60 6.01
CA ILE A 315 -4.72 11.01 5.84
C ILE A 315 -5.75 11.61 6.79
N LEU A 316 -5.35 11.91 8.03
CA LEU A 316 -6.20 12.47 9.07
C LEU A 316 -6.02 13.97 9.25
N HIS A 317 -5.32 14.64 8.34
CA HIS A 317 -5.12 16.09 8.43
C HIS A 317 -6.50 16.81 8.43
N PRO A 318 -6.83 17.60 9.46
CA PRO A 318 -8.18 18.13 9.64
C PRO A 318 -8.64 18.99 8.45
N LEU A 319 -7.76 19.87 7.96
CA LEU A 319 -8.08 20.79 6.86
C LEU A 319 -7.99 20.21 5.44
N LYS A 320 -7.21 19.14 5.24
CA LYS A 320 -6.93 18.59 3.90
C LYS A 320 -7.69 17.31 3.62
N SER A 321 -8.12 16.61 4.68
CA SER A 321 -8.79 15.33 4.55
C SER A 321 -10.31 15.44 4.51
N GLU A 322 -10.87 16.62 4.80
CA GLU A 322 -12.31 16.85 4.73
C GLU A 322 -12.81 16.72 3.29
N LEU A 323 -13.91 15.98 3.12
CA LEU A 323 -14.54 15.73 1.83
C LEU A 323 -15.99 16.18 1.92
N ASN A 324 -16.38 17.14 1.09
CA ASN A 324 -17.70 17.75 1.12
C ASN A 324 -18.53 17.31 -0.09
N PHE A 325 -19.69 16.70 0.17
CA PHE A 325 -20.68 16.38 -0.86
C PHE A 325 -21.79 17.45 -0.79
N PRO A 326 -21.78 18.46 -1.70
CA PRO A 326 -22.81 19.50 -1.68
C PRO A 326 -24.16 18.90 -2.03
N ILE A 327 -25.16 19.13 -1.20
CA ILE A 327 -26.55 18.64 -1.36
C ILE A 327 -27.40 19.77 -1.94
N GLY A 328 -28.38 19.43 -2.78
CA GLY A 328 -29.31 20.38 -3.40
C GLY A 328 -29.00 20.66 -4.87
N GLU A 329 -29.75 21.59 -5.45
CA GLU A 329 -29.59 21.97 -6.84
C GLU A 329 -28.25 22.65 -7.08
N LYS A 330 -27.69 22.43 -8.28
CA LYS A 330 -26.48 23.14 -8.72
C LYS A 330 -26.86 24.58 -9.03
N VAL A 331 -26.75 25.45 -8.04
CA VAL A 331 -26.89 26.89 -8.23
C VAL A 331 -25.61 27.43 -8.84
N LYS A 332 -25.73 28.23 -9.90
CA LYS A 332 -24.57 28.97 -10.43
C LYS A 332 -24.08 29.90 -9.32
N LEU A 333 -22.77 29.97 -9.13
CA LEU A 333 -22.18 30.97 -8.24
C LEU A 333 -22.67 32.36 -8.65
N ASP A 334 -22.92 33.22 -7.66
CA ASP A 334 -23.32 34.60 -7.92
C ASP A 334 -22.29 35.28 -8.84
N PHE A 335 -22.82 35.98 -9.86
CA PHE A 335 -22.04 36.61 -10.94
C PHE A 335 -21.22 35.63 -11.78
N SER A 336 -21.61 34.36 -11.91
CA SER A 336 -20.99 33.44 -12.87
C SER A 336 -21.44 33.75 -14.31
N PRO A 337 -20.52 33.95 -15.28
CA PRO A 337 -19.06 33.74 -15.19
C PRO A 337 -18.20 34.98 -14.87
N GLU A 338 -18.79 36.18 -14.82
CA GLU A 338 -18.09 37.46 -14.63
C GLU A 338 -17.21 37.48 -13.37
N ARG A 339 -17.58 36.73 -12.33
CA ARG A 339 -16.88 36.60 -11.06
C ARG A 339 -15.40 36.24 -11.23
N TRP A 340 -15.08 35.40 -12.21
CA TRP A 340 -13.68 35.06 -12.54
C TRP A 340 -13.23 35.70 -13.84
N GLU A 341 -14.12 35.92 -14.81
CA GLU A 341 -13.74 36.58 -16.06
C GLU A 341 -13.30 38.03 -15.86
N LEU A 342 -13.95 38.78 -14.96
CA LEU A 342 -13.61 40.17 -14.70
C LEU A 342 -12.24 40.32 -14.02
N PRO A 343 -11.91 39.59 -12.93
CA PRO A 343 -10.55 39.60 -12.40
C PRO A 343 -9.51 39.13 -13.41
N ILE A 344 -9.77 38.07 -14.19
CA ILE A 344 -8.86 37.60 -15.24
C ILE A 344 -8.65 38.70 -16.30
N HIS A 345 -9.71 39.40 -16.70
CA HIS A 345 -9.64 40.51 -17.65
C HIS A 345 -8.82 41.70 -17.12
N LEU A 346 -9.02 42.08 -15.86
CA LEU A 346 -8.23 43.14 -15.22
C LEU A 346 -6.75 42.76 -15.12
N ILE A 347 -6.46 41.50 -14.78
CA ILE A 347 -5.08 41.00 -14.66
C ILE A 347 -4.42 40.85 -16.04
N ASP A 348 -5.16 40.44 -17.07
CA ASP A 348 -4.67 40.35 -18.45
C ASP A 348 -4.17 41.71 -18.94
N ALA A 349 -4.80 42.81 -18.53
CA ALA A 349 -4.35 44.16 -18.89
C ALA A 349 -2.95 44.49 -18.33
N ILE A 350 -2.62 43.99 -17.14
CA ILE A 350 -1.29 44.16 -16.55
C ILE A 350 -0.26 43.32 -17.32
N PHE A 351 -0.57 42.06 -17.59
CA PHE A 351 0.32 41.14 -18.31
C PHE A 351 0.46 41.46 -19.81
N TYR A 352 -0.47 42.21 -20.39
CA TYR A 352 -0.38 42.65 -21.79
C TYR A 352 0.91 43.45 -22.05
N SER A 353 1.36 44.26 -21.08
CA SER A 353 2.59 45.04 -21.19
C SER A 353 3.83 44.19 -21.48
N THR A 354 3.90 42.99 -20.89
CA THR A 354 5.03 42.06 -20.97
C THR A 354 4.85 40.99 -22.03
N LEU A 355 3.64 40.44 -22.18
CA LEU A 355 3.36 39.33 -23.10
C LEU A 355 2.95 39.80 -24.51
N GLY A 356 2.49 41.04 -24.66
CA GLY A 356 2.06 41.61 -25.95
C GLY A 356 0.86 40.93 -26.61
N ARG A 357 0.17 40.04 -25.89
CA ARG A 357 -0.99 39.28 -26.37
C ARG A 357 -2.11 39.35 -25.34
N MET A 358 -3.35 39.36 -25.83
CA MET A 358 -4.55 39.32 -25.01
C MET A 358 -4.96 37.86 -24.80
N SER A 359 -5.10 37.45 -23.54
CA SER A 359 -5.53 36.09 -23.18
C SER A 359 -7.05 35.98 -23.14
N VAL A 360 -7.76 37.10 -22.99
CA VAL A 360 -9.23 37.18 -22.97
C VAL A 360 -9.81 37.37 -24.38
N LYS A 361 -11.05 36.92 -24.59
CA LYS A 361 -11.78 36.97 -25.88
C LYS A 361 -12.29 38.38 -26.24
N PHE A 362 -11.42 39.38 -26.23
CA PHE A 362 -11.74 40.76 -26.67
C PHE A 362 -10.81 41.24 -27.81
N GLN A 363 -10.17 40.32 -28.53
CA GLN A 363 -9.23 40.63 -29.60
C GLN A 363 -9.84 41.49 -30.71
N ASP A 364 -11.15 41.38 -30.93
CA ASP A 364 -11.88 42.14 -31.96
C ASP A 364 -12.29 43.55 -31.50
N SER A 365 -12.10 43.89 -30.21
CA SER A 365 -12.46 45.19 -29.66
C SER A 365 -11.31 46.19 -29.81
N LYS A 366 -11.48 47.14 -30.73
CA LYS A 366 -10.52 48.25 -30.92
C LYS A 366 -10.33 49.08 -29.65
N THR A 367 -11.42 49.37 -28.94
CA THR A 367 -11.39 50.14 -27.69
C THR A 367 -10.56 49.43 -26.62
N ALA A 368 -10.64 48.10 -26.52
CA ALA A 368 -9.84 47.33 -25.59
C ALA A 368 -8.34 47.40 -25.96
N ALA A 369 -8.00 47.27 -27.25
CA ALA A 369 -6.62 47.39 -27.72
C ALA A 369 -6.03 48.78 -27.42
N ASP A 370 -6.79 49.85 -27.65
CA ASP A 370 -6.36 51.23 -27.40
C ASP A 370 -6.06 51.47 -25.90
N ILE A 371 -6.94 51.00 -25.02
CA ILE A 371 -6.76 51.08 -23.56
C ILE A 371 -5.51 50.31 -23.12
N LEU A 372 -5.31 49.10 -23.66
CA LEU A 372 -4.16 48.26 -23.33
C LEU A 372 -2.82 48.87 -23.78
N VAL A 373 -2.80 49.51 -24.96
CA VAL A 373 -1.62 50.25 -25.45
C VAL A 373 -1.31 51.45 -24.57
N ALA A 374 -2.34 52.21 -24.17
CA ALA A 374 -2.17 53.33 -23.24
C ALA A 374 -1.63 52.87 -21.88
N LEU A 375 -2.18 51.79 -21.33
CA LEU A 375 -1.77 51.22 -20.05
C LEU A 375 -0.34 50.66 -20.10
N LYS A 376 0.03 50.00 -21.21
CA LYS A 376 1.41 49.56 -21.48
C LYS A 376 2.40 50.72 -21.47
N LYS A 377 2.07 51.83 -22.12
CA LYS A 377 2.94 53.01 -22.16
C LYS A 377 3.20 53.57 -20.76
N VAL A 378 2.16 53.69 -19.93
CA VAL A 378 2.29 54.15 -18.54
C VAL A 378 3.14 53.21 -17.70
N LEU A 379 2.97 51.89 -17.87
CA LEU A 379 3.80 50.90 -17.18
C LEU A 379 5.28 50.98 -17.61
N GLU A 380 5.56 51.12 -18.91
CA GLU A 380 6.93 51.29 -19.42
C GLU A 380 7.59 52.58 -18.93
N GLU A 381 6.84 53.68 -18.81
CA GLU A 381 7.31 54.92 -18.19
C GLU A 381 7.62 54.73 -16.71
N GLY A 382 6.76 54.00 -15.98
CA GLY A 382 6.99 53.65 -14.57
C GLY A 382 8.21 52.75 -14.33
N TYR A 383 8.54 51.83 -15.24
CA TYR A 383 9.76 51.01 -15.15
C TYR A 383 11.06 51.77 -15.46
N LYS A 384 10.97 52.95 -16.08
CA LYS A 384 12.11 53.80 -16.44
C LYS A 384 12.46 54.82 -15.34
N GLN A 385 11.54 55.07 -14.40
CA GLN A 385 11.79 55.80 -13.16
C GLN A 385 12.32 54.85 -12.09
#